data_AF-A0A942SDY5-F1
#
_entry.id   AF-A0A942SDY5-F1
#
_cell.length_a   1.000
_cell.length_b   1.000
_cell.length_c   1.000
_cell.angle_alpha   90.00
_cell.angle_beta   90.00
_cell.angle_gamma   90.00
#
_symmetry.space_group_name_H-M   'P 1'
#
loop_
_entity.id
_entity.type
_entity.pdbx_description
1 polymer ?
#
loop_
_entity_poly.entity_id
_entity_poly.type
_entity_poly.pdbx_seq_one_letter_code
_entity_poly.pdbx_strand_id
1 'polypeptide(L)' 'MKKYLAITVAAAAAFSALSLVSPSPGEAAYCEARSRFATGWGSGSLTNARRRALYECARRTPRGYTCYITRCRT' A
#
# COMPACT_ATOMS: atom_id res chain seq x y z
N MET A 1 7.08 49.38 -2.77
CA MET A 1 7.99 48.91 -3.83
C MET A 1 9.18 48.19 -3.22
N LYS A 2 9.71 47.15 -3.90
CA LYS A 2 10.90 46.31 -3.59
C LYS A 2 10.57 45.06 -2.76
N LYS A 3 10.21 43.93 -3.39
CA LYS A 3 11.03 42.94 -4.14
C LYS A 3 11.78 41.99 -3.20
N TYR A 4 11.25 40.76 -3.16
CA TYR A 4 11.89 39.44 -3.13
C TYR A 4 13.25 39.29 -2.42
N LEU A 5 13.34 38.34 -1.49
CA LEU A 5 14.44 37.38 -1.52
C LEU A 5 14.10 36.09 -0.77
N ALA A 6 14.22 34.99 -1.50
CA ALA A 6 14.04 33.62 -1.08
C ALA A 6 15.15 33.18 -0.12
N ILE A 7 14.82 32.29 0.81
CA ILE A 7 15.80 31.46 1.49
C ILE A 7 15.28 30.03 1.49
N THR A 8 15.85 29.26 0.56
CA THR A 8 15.76 27.81 0.46
C THR A 8 16.79 27.13 1.36
N VAL A 9 16.48 25.87 1.69
CA VAL A 9 17.37 24.76 2.10
C VAL A 9 17.72 24.67 3.59
N ALA A 10 17.29 23.57 4.22
CA ALA A 10 18.16 22.50 4.76
C ALA A 10 17.63 21.93 6.08
N ALA A 11 17.19 20.66 6.04
CA ALA A 11 17.35 19.74 7.17
C ALA A 11 17.19 18.30 6.66
N ALA A 12 18.22 17.82 5.96
CA ALA A 12 18.44 16.38 5.79
C ALA A 12 19.06 15.87 7.10
N ALA A 13 18.31 15.11 7.89
CA ALA A 13 18.79 14.48 9.10
C ALA A 13 18.37 13.00 9.14
N ALA A 14 19.37 12.15 8.92
CA ALA A 14 19.62 10.85 9.55
C ALA A 14 18.45 9.87 9.77
N PHE A 15 18.35 8.85 8.91
CA PHE A 15 17.83 7.52 9.26
C PHE A 15 18.33 6.47 8.25
N SER A 16 19.59 6.05 8.36
CA SER A 16 20.15 4.98 7.50
C SER A 16 20.95 3.96 8.29
N ALA A 17 20.39 3.49 9.39
CA ALA A 17 20.81 2.25 10.02
C ALA A 17 19.54 1.52 10.49
N LEU A 18 19.08 0.54 9.71
CA LEU A 18 18.54 -0.73 10.22
C LEU A 18 18.16 -1.64 9.04
N SER A 19 18.67 -2.88 9.12
CA SER A 19 18.05 -4.11 8.60
C SER A 19 18.30 -4.50 7.14
N LEU A 20 19.47 -5.11 6.90
CA LEU A 20 19.57 -6.31 6.06
C LEU A 20 18.82 -7.46 6.75
N VAL A 21 17.49 -7.39 6.81
CA VAL A 21 16.67 -8.57 7.10
C VAL A 21 16.34 -9.18 5.76
N SER A 22 17.01 -10.29 5.41
CA SER A 22 16.53 -11.14 4.33
C SER A 22 15.14 -11.60 4.75
N PRO A 23 14.05 -11.25 4.05
CA PRO A 23 12.80 -11.93 4.29
C PRO A 23 13.07 -13.39 3.95
N SER A 24 12.98 -14.29 4.94
CA SER A 24 12.69 -15.69 4.69
C SER A 24 11.57 -15.75 3.65
N PRO A 25 11.54 -16.74 2.74
CA PRO A 25 10.37 -16.95 1.91
C PRO A 25 9.24 -17.42 2.84
N GLY A 26 8.65 -16.50 3.61
CA GLY A 26 7.33 -16.72 4.17
C GLY A 26 6.41 -16.80 2.98
N GLU A 27 5.76 -17.94 2.79
CA GLU A 27 4.79 -18.18 1.73
C GLU A 27 3.98 -16.90 1.46
N ALA A 28 4.29 -16.27 0.33
CA ALA A 28 3.73 -14.98 -0.01
C ALA A 28 2.30 -15.23 -0.50
N ALA A 29 1.34 -15.06 0.42
CA ALA A 29 -0.05 -15.11 0.06
C ALA A 29 -0.39 -14.01 -0.95
N TYR A 30 -1.19 -14.36 -1.95
CA TYR A 30 -1.71 -13.43 -2.94
C TYR A 30 -3.23 -13.41 -2.86
N CYS A 31 -3.83 -12.27 -2.53
CA CYS A 31 -5.28 -12.14 -2.45
C CYS A 31 -5.82 -11.17 -3.50
N GLU A 32 -7.04 -11.44 -3.94
CA GLU A 32 -7.84 -10.60 -4.83
C GLU A 32 -9.14 -10.21 -4.13
N ALA A 33 -9.52 -8.93 -4.27
CA ALA A 33 -10.79 -8.39 -3.82
C ALA A 33 -11.55 -7.80 -5.00
N ARG A 34 -12.87 -7.96 -5.02
CA ARG A 34 -13.73 -7.40 -6.06
C ARG A 34 -14.93 -6.65 -5.48
N SER A 35 -15.33 -5.62 -6.19
CA SER A 35 -16.64 -4.98 -6.12
C SER A 35 -17.26 -4.98 -7.53
N ARG A 36 -18.48 -4.45 -7.65
CA ARG A 36 -19.12 -4.23 -8.96
C ARG A 36 -18.32 -3.26 -9.86
N PHE A 37 -17.47 -2.43 -9.29
CA PHE A 37 -16.80 -1.33 -10.01
C PHE A 37 -15.29 -1.50 -10.14
N ALA A 38 -14.65 -2.24 -9.24
CA ALA A 38 -13.21 -2.37 -9.24
C ALA A 38 -12.73 -3.71 -8.71
N THR A 39 -11.48 -4.02 -9.05
CA THR A 39 -10.72 -5.14 -8.49
C THR A 39 -9.50 -4.56 -7.75
N GLY A 40 -9.09 -5.23 -6.69
CA GLY A 40 -7.87 -4.94 -5.93
C GLY A 40 -7.09 -6.22 -5.67
N TRP A 41 -5.78 -6.09 -5.53
CA TRP A 41 -4.88 -7.21 -5.26
C TRP A 41 -3.87 -6.86 -4.16
N GLY A 42 -3.35 -7.89 -3.51
CA GLY A 42 -2.36 -7.72 -2.46
C GLY A 42 -1.53 -8.98 -2.28
N SER A 43 -0.25 -8.79 -1.94
CA SER A 43 0.68 -9.86 -1.61
C SER A 43 1.35 -9.64 -0.24
N GLY A 44 1.83 -10.72 0.37
CA GLY A 44 2.53 -10.72 1.67
C GLY A 44 2.00 -11.83 2.58
N SER A 45 2.09 -11.65 3.90
CA SER A 45 1.36 -12.56 4.81
C SER A 45 -0.14 -12.55 4.50
N LEU A 46 -0.86 -13.64 4.73
CA LEU A 46 -2.29 -13.76 4.39
C LEU A 46 -3.12 -12.55 4.88
N THR A 47 -2.86 -12.09 6.10
CA THR A 47 -3.49 -10.90 6.68
C THR A 47 -3.15 -9.62 5.91
N ASN A 48 -1.87 -9.43 5.54
CA ASN A 48 -1.42 -8.25 4.81
C ASN A 48 -1.92 -8.27 3.35
N ALA A 49 -1.89 -9.43 2.70
CA ALA A 49 -2.40 -9.65 1.35
C ALA A 49 -3.90 -9.31 1.26
N ARG A 50 -4.72 -9.79 2.22
CA ARG A 50 -6.15 -9.45 2.30
C ARG A 50 -6.37 -7.95 2.49
N ARG A 51 -5.68 -7.34 3.45
CA ARG A 51 -5.80 -5.91 3.73
C ARG A 51 -5.44 -5.06 2.53
N ARG A 52 -4.33 -5.37 1.85
CA ARG A 52 -3.91 -4.69 0.61
C ARG A 52 -4.93 -4.86 -0.50
N ALA A 53 -5.41 -6.07 -0.74
CA ALA A 53 -6.41 -6.35 -1.77
C ALA A 53 -7.70 -5.54 -1.54
N LEU A 54 -8.22 -5.54 -0.32
CA LEU A 54 -9.42 -4.76 0.05
C LEU A 54 -9.17 -3.25 -0.08
N TYR A 55 -8.02 -2.75 0.38
CA TYR A 55 -7.67 -1.34 0.27
C TYR A 55 -7.58 -0.87 -1.18
N GLU A 56 -6.87 -1.63 -2.03
CA GLU A 56 -6.72 -1.35 -3.46
C GLU A 56 -8.08 -1.36 -4.19
N CYS A 57 -8.97 -2.29 -3.83
CA CYS A 57 -10.33 -2.32 -4.36
C CYS A 57 -11.15 -1.12 -3.89
N ALA A 58 -11.13 -0.82 -2.59
CA ALA A 58 -11.92 0.25 -1.98
C ALA A 58 -11.51 1.63 -2.50
N ARG A 59 -10.20 1.87 -2.70
CA ARG A 59 -9.69 3.14 -3.26
C ARG A 59 -10.25 3.43 -4.66
N ARG A 60 -10.59 2.40 -5.43
CA ARG A 60 -11.12 2.49 -6.80
C ARG A 60 -12.63 2.31 -6.89
N THR A 61 -13.30 2.01 -5.77
CA THR A 61 -14.74 1.74 -5.72
C THR A 61 -15.48 2.99 -5.21
N PRO A 62 -16.56 3.44 -5.86
CA PRO A 62 -17.36 4.56 -5.36
C PRO A 62 -17.90 4.32 -3.94
N ARG A 63 -18.17 5.39 -3.21
CA ARG A 63 -18.78 5.28 -1.86
C ARG A 63 -20.14 4.58 -1.92
N GLY A 64 -20.44 3.79 -0.89
CA GLY A 64 -21.68 3.01 -0.79
C GLY A 64 -21.60 1.61 -1.38
N TYR A 65 -20.45 1.19 -1.91
CA TYR A 65 -20.24 -0.15 -2.42
C TYR A 65 -19.14 -0.88 -1.66
N THR A 66 -19.35 -2.17 -1.44
CA THR A 66 -18.45 -3.01 -0.66
C THR A 66 -17.53 -3.83 -1.58
N CYS A 67 -16.27 -3.96 -1.15
CA CYS A 67 -15.31 -4.88 -1.74
C CYS A 67 -15.24 -6.17 -0.91
N TYR A 68 -15.19 -7.32 -1.58
CA TYR A 68 -15.11 -8.63 -0.95
C TYR A 68 -13.89 -9.39 -1.46
N ILE A 69 -13.23 -10.14 -0.58
CA ILE A 69 -12.18 -11.07 -1.01
C ILE A 69 -12.83 -12.18 -1.83
N THR A 70 -12.34 -12.39 -3.04
CA THR A 70 -12.82 -13.46 -3.95
C THR A 70 -11.87 -14.64 -3.99
N ARG A 71 -10.56 -14.39 -3.78
CA ARG A 71 -9.53 -15.42 -3.89
C ARG A 71 -8.33 -15.10 -3.01
N CYS A 72 -7.73 -16.13 -2.42
CA CYS A 72 -6.37 -16.07 -1.87
C CYS A 72 -5.56 -17.31 -2.27
N ARG A 73 -4.41 -17.07 -2.91
CA ARG A 73 -3.21 -17.91 -3.11
C ARG A 73 -2.33 -17.93 -1.84
N THR A 74 -1.66 -19.03 -1.49
CA THR A 74 -0.48 -19.08 -0.61
C THR A 74 0.63 -19.82 -1.32
#